data_AF-A0AAN0J753-F1
#
_entry.id   AF-A0AAN0J753-F1
#
_cell.length_a   1.000
_cell.length_b   1.000
_cell.length_c   1.000
_cell.angle_alpha   90.00
_cell.angle_beta   90.00
_cell.angle_gamma   90.00
#
_symmetry.space_group_name_H-M   'P 1'
#
loop_
_entity.id
_entity.type
_entity.pdbx_description
1 polymer ?
#
loop_
_entity_poly.entity_id
_entity_poly.type
_entity_poly.pdbx_seq_one_letter_code
_entity_poly.pdbx_strand_id
1 'polypeptide(L)'
;MALSKGPMEPLFRAEKIQRAPPVLQESKCIAAIDFGTSSLSVAYTTPTTQGVPKVVPLHKTYERVPNAILIEKDQNEQCRVTGIGHEAQSMYSDLQEDAQNFIYFERIKKLLERDNSLDRTTEVSSFTGGSYYLIEVIAFILTHLKEKLLTDHLRGDYRPTDFDWVITVPAIWKTRARRMMREAAYMVS
;
A
#
# COMPACT_ATOMS: atom_id res chain seq x y z
N MET A 1 -46.87 28.29 17.49
CA MET A 1 -47.52 27.00 17.15
C MET A 1 -46.87 26.46 15.89
N ALA A 2 -46.13 25.36 15.97
CA ALA A 2 -45.50 24.73 14.82
C ALA A 2 -46.53 23.87 14.08
N LEU A 3 -46.70 24.12 12.78
CA LEU A 3 -47.59 23.35 11.91
C LEU A 3 -47.05 21.93 11.75
N SER A 4 -47.81 20.96 12.24
CA SER A 4 -47.59 19.52 12.03
C SER A 4 -47.60 19.22 10.53
N LYS A 5 -46.44 18.85 9.97
CA LYS A 5 -46.37 18.28 8.63
C LYS A 5 -46.82 16.83 8.74
N GLY A 6 -47.92 16.51 8.06
CA GLY A 6 -48.41 15.13 7.91
C GLY A 6 -47.36 14.22 7.26
N PRO A 7 -47.62 12.90 7.21
CA PRO A 7 -46.66 11.94 6.68
C PRO A 7 -46.26 12.31 5.25
N MET A 8 -44.97 12.57 5.05
CA MET A 8 -44.43 12.87 3.73
C MET A 8 -44.30 11.58 2.93
N GLU A 9 -44.88 11.58 1.74
CA GLU A 9 -44.70 10.52 0.74
C GLU A 9 -43.21 10.23 0.54
N PRO A 10 -42.81 8.95 0.37
CA PRO A 10 -41.44 8.61 0.03
C PRO A 10 -40.99 9.35 -1.22
N LEU A 11 -39.74 9.85 -1.23
CA LEU A 11 -39.14 10.38 -2.44
C LEU A 11 -39.25 9.33 -3.56
N PHE A 12 -39.70 9.74 -4.75
CA PHE A 12 -39.72 8.88 -5.93
C PHE A 12 -38.36 8.21 -6.09
N ARG A 13 -38.37 6.91 -6.41
CA ARG A 13 -37.17 6.07 -6.53
C ARG A 13 -36.17 6.79 -7.43
N ALA A 14 -35.02 7.17 -6.89
CA ALA A 14 -33.99 7.88 -7.65
C ALA A 14 -33.68 7.10 -8.94
N GLU A 15 -33.65 7.82 -10.06
CA GLU A 15 -33.34 7.20 -11.35
C GLU A 15 -31.98 6.53 -11.27
N LYS A 16 -31.92 5.30 -11.77
CA LYS A 16 -30.67 4.54 -11.81
C LYS A 16 -29.74 5.28 -12.76
N ILE A 17 -28.66 5.85 -12.22
CA ILE A 17 -27.58 6.42 -13.04
C ILE A 17 -27.20 5.37 -14.08
N GLN A 18 -27.39 5.69 -15.36
CA GLN A 18 -26.96 4.84 -16.46
C GLN A 18 -25.45 4.78 -16.40
N ARG A 19 -24.92 3.70 -15.81
CA ARG A 19 -23.49 3.42 -15.87
C ARG A 19 -23.21 3.04 -17.31
N ALA A 20 -22.40 3.84 -18.01
CA ALA A 20 -21.71 3.36 -19.20
C ALA A 20 -21.06 2.01 -18.84
N PRO A 21 -21.01 1.03 -19.77
CA PRO A 21 -20.20 -0.16 -19.55
C PRO A 21 -18.81 0.34 -19.13
N PRO A 22 -18.25 -0.10 -17.99
CA PRO A 22 -16.89 0.25 -17.67
C PRO A 22 -16.07 -0.27 -18.86
N VAL A 23 -15.54 0.67 -19.66
CA VAL A 23 -14.49 0.35 -20.62
C VAL A 23 -13.27 0.12 -19.73
N LEU A 24 -13.18 -1.09 -19.17
CA LEU A 24 -11.92 -1.59 -18.64
C LEU A 24 -11.04 -1.70 -19.88
N GLN A 25 -10.29 -0.64 -20.17
CA GLN A 25 -9.26 -0.69 -21.17
C GLN A 25 -8.24 -1.69 -20.61
N GLU A 26 -8.21 -2.90 -21.16
CA GLU A 26 -7.30 -3.95 -20.69
C GLU A 26 -5.86 -3.42 -20.74
N SER A 27 -5.25 -3.23 -19.57
CA SER A 27 -3.86 -2.82 -19.51
C SER A 27 -3.01 -3.98 -20.01
N LYS A 28 -2.09 -3.70 -20.94
CA LYS A 28 -1.13 -4.71 -21.42
C LYS A 28 -0.02 -5.01 -20.41
N CYS A 29 -0.01 -4.28 -19.28
CA CYS A 29 0.90 -4.46 -18.18
C CYS A 29 0.14 -4.76 -16.90
N ILE A 30 0.60 -5.74 -16.13
CA ILE A 30 0.02 -6.12 -14.84
C ILE A 30 1.16 -6.13 -13.84
N ALA A 31 0.91 -5.56 -12.65
CA ALA A 31 1.85 -5.64 -11.53
C ALA A 31 1.13 -6.22 -10.32
N ALA A 32 1.72 -7.24 -9.70
CA ALA A 32 1.19 -7.92 -8.53
C ALA A 32 2.13 -7.76 -7.35
N ILE A 33 1.64 -7.19 -6.25
CA ILE A 33 2.36 -7.03 -5.00
C ILE A 33 1.89 -8.12 -4.03
N ASP A 34 2.81 -9.02 -3.66
CA ASP A 34 2.59 -9.93 -2.54
C ASP A 34 2.93 -9.19 -1.24
N PHE A 35 1.93 -8.56 -0.64
CA PHE A 35 2.07 -7.89 0.65
C PHE A 35 1.94 -8.95 1.75
N GLY A 36 2.99 -9.73 1.99
CA GLY A 36 3.00 -10.83 2.96
C GLY A 36 3.23 -10.38 4.41
N THR A 37 3.01 -11.28 5.37
CA THR A 37 3.21 -10.97 6.79
C THR A 37 4.68 -10.80 7.14
N SER A 38 5.50 -11.73 6.65
CA SER A 38 6.94 -11.72 6.90
C SER A 38 7.74 -11.09 5.77
N SER A 39 7.13 -10.89 4.60
CA SER A 39 7.88 -10.61 3.38
C SER A 39 7.07 -9.87 2.32
N LEU A 40 7.77 -9.18 1.44
CA LEU A 40 7.26 -8.43 0.30
C LEU A 40 7.91 -8.95 -0.98
N SER A 41 7.15 -8.99 -2.07
CA SER A 41 7.66 -9.22 -3.43
C SER A 41 6.75 -8.56 -4.46
N VAL A 42 7.32 -8.21 -5.62
CA VAL A 42 6.57 -7.64 -6.75
C VAL A 42 6.81 -8.50 -7.98
N ALA A 43 5.74 -8.93 -8.63
CA ALA A 43 5.79 -9.57 -9.93
C ALA A 43 5.10 -8.72 -10.99
N TYR A 44 5.49 -8.85 -12.24
CA TYR A 44 4.92 -8.05 -13.32
C TYR A 44 4.93 -8.78 -14.67
N THR A 45 4.07 -8.30 -15.56
CA THR A 45 4.10 -8.60 -16.99
C THR A 45 4.03 -7.28 -17.77
N THR A 46 4.66 -7.26 -18.94
CA THR A 46 4.55 -6.16 -19.92
C THR A 46 4.53 -6.77 -21.33
N PRO A 47 4.29 -5.99 -22.40
CA PRO A 47 4.45 -6.48 -23.76
C PRO A 47 5.82 -7.11 -24.04
N THR A 48 6.88 -6.64 -23.38
CA THR A 48 8.24 -7.18 -23.56
C THR A 48 8.47 -8.49 -22.83
N THR A 49 7.64 -8.85 -21.84
CA THR A 49 7.72 -10.16 -21.18
C THR A 49 6.94 -11.24 -21.91
N GLN A 50 6.18 -10.90 -22.97
CA GLN A 50 5.40 -11.83 -23.79
C GLN A 50 4.45 -12.71 -22.95
N GLY A 51 3.87 -12.14 -21.90
CA GLY A 51 2.95 -12.84 -21.00
C GLY A 51 3.62 -13.71 -19.94
N VAL A 52 4.95 -13.86 -19.93
CA VAL A 52 5.67 -14.56 -18.86
C VAL A 52 5.82 -13.64 -17.65
N PRO A 53 5.32 -14.01 -16.46
CA PRO A 53 5.52 -13.23 -15.25
C PRO A 53 7.00 -13.18 -14.87
N LYS A 54 7.50 -12.00 -14.52
CA LYS A 54 8.84 -11.79 -13.95
C LYS A 54 8.72 -11.22 -12.55
N VAL A 55 9.67 -11.54 -11.69
CA VAL A 55 9.73 -11.00 -10.32
C VAL A 55 10.78 -9.88 -10.27
N VAL A 56 10.47 -8.80 -9.56
CA VAL A 56 11.39 -7.69 -9.35
C VAL A 56 12.41 -8.08 -8.28
N PRO A 57 13.72 -7.98 -8.55
CA PRO A 57 14.74 -8.11 -7.51
C PRO A 57 14.67 -6.89 -6.57
N LEU A 58 14.02 -7.05 -5.42
CA LEU A 58 13.91 -6.00 -4.40
C LEU A 58 15.20 -5.80 -3.59
N HIS A 59 16.16 -6.71 -3.73
CA HIS A 59 17.51 -6.66 -3.18
C HIS A 59 18.49 -7.24 -4.21
N LYS A 60 19.80 -6.96 -4.07
CA LYS A 60 20.87 -7.46 -4.97
C LYS A 60 20.82 -8.96 -5.22
N THR A 61 20.38 -9.73 -4.22
CA THR A 61 20.36 -11.20 -4.22
C THR A 61 18.96 -11.80 -4.10
N TYR A 62 17.96 -11.01 -3.72
CA TYR A 62 16.65 -11.54 -3.33
C TYR A 62 15.50 -10.82 -4.03
N GLU A 63 14.59 -11.62 -4.59
CA GLU A 63 13.33 -11.16 -5.18
C GLU A 63 12.24 -10.96 -4.12
N ARG A 64 12.32 -11.73 -3.02
CA ARG A 64 11.45 -11.66 -1.86
C ARG A 64 12.25 -11.17 -0.68
N VAL A 65 11.82 -10.07 -0.08
CA VAL A 65 12.53 -9.43 1.04
C VAL A 65 11.64 -9.37 2.28
N PRO A 66 12.17 -9.17 3.49
CA PRO A 66 11.38 -8.98 4.69
C PRO A 66 10.32 -7.87 4.55
N ASN A 67 9.19 -8.00 5.24
CA ASN A 67 8.24 -6.90 5.41
C ASN A 67 8.81 -5.97 6.48
N ALA A 68 9.74 -5.13 6.05
CA ALA A 68 10.46 -4.16 6.85
C ALA A 68 10.58 -2.88 6.03
N ILE A 69 10.42 -1.73 6.68
CA ILE A 69 10.57 -0.42 6.04
C ILE A 69 11.25 0.53 7.01
N LEU A 70 12.19 1.31 6.48
CA LEU A 70 12.83 2.42 7.17
C LEU A 70 12.47 3.71 6.45
N ILE A 71 11.95 4.67 7.21
CA ILE A 71 11.55 5.99 6.72
C ILE A 71 12.40 7.01 7.45
N GLU A 72 13.00 7.93 6.70
CA GLU A 72 13.64 9.11 7.25
C GLU A 72 12.69 10.29 7.18
N LYS A 73 12.59 11.02 8.29
CA LYS A 73 11.81 12.23 8.43
C LYS A 73 12.76 13.42 8.43
N ASP A 74 12.63 14.29 7.45
CA ASP A 74 13.47 15.49 7.36
C ASP A 74 13.00 16.60 8.32
N GLN A 75 13.76 17.70 8.36
CA GLN A 75 13.46 18.86 9.22
C GLN A 75 12.16 19.59 8.85
N ASN A 76 11.64 19.37 7.64
CA ASN A 76 10.38 19.93 7.16
C ASN A 76 9.21 18.94 7.34
N GLU A 77 9.38 17.90 8.15
CA GLU A 77 8.40 16.84 8.39
C GLU A 77 8.06 16.01 7.15
N GLN A 78 8.90 16.04 6.11
CA GLN A 78 8.72 15.20 4.93
C GLN A 78 9.31 13.82 5.18
N CYS A 79 8.50 12.80 4.91
CA CYS A 79 8.87 11.41 5.06
C CYS A 79 9.37 10.84 3.72
N ARG A 80 10.56 10.26 3.73
CA ARG A 80 11.12 9.52 2.58
C ARG A 80 11.48 8.11 3.01
N VAL A 81 11.09 7.13 2.22
CA VAL A 81 11.53 5.74 2.42
C VAL A 81 13.00 5.62 2.05
N THR A 82 13.85 5.28 3.01
CA THR A 82 15.30 5.11 2.82
C THR A 82 15.73 3.68 2.62
N GLY A 83 14.92 2.72 3.06
CA GLY A 83 15.20 1.30 2.85
C GLY A 83 13.95 0.42 2.96
N ILE A 84 14.01 -0.74 2.30
CA ILE A 84 13.00 -1.80 2.40
C ILE A 84 13.64 -3.16 2.62
N GLY A 85 12.96 -4.05 3.33
CA GLY A 85 13.39 -5.42 3.54
C GLY A 85 14.75 -5.53 4.24
N HIS A 86 15.68 -6.28 3.65
CA HIS A 86 17.01 -6.48 4.24
C HIS A 86 17.81 -5.19 4.35
N GLU A 87 17.61 -4.25 3.42
CA GLU A 87 18.26 -2.94 3.48
C GLU A 87 17.78 -2.14 4.68
N ALA A 88 16.46 -2.09 4.90
CA ALA A 88 15.87 -1.46 6.08
C ALA A 88 16.39 -2.08 7.39
N GLN A 89 16.47 -3.42 7.45
CA GLN A 89 16.98 -4.16 8.61
C GLN A 89 18.45 -3.85 8.91
N SER A 90 19.30 -3.83 7.88
CA SER A 90 20.72 -3.51 8.02
C SER A 90 20.88 -2.08 8.50
N MET A 91 20.25 -1.11 7.82
CA MET A 91 20.32 0.30 8.18
C MET A 91 19.84 0.52 9.62
N TYR A 92 18.72 -0.07 10.01
CA TYR A 92 18.20 0.04 11.38
C TYR A 92 19.17 -0.55 12.42
N SER A 93 19.83 -1.66 12.12
CA SER A 93 20.81 -2.27 13.04
C SER A 93 22.07 -1.42 13.22
N ASP A 94 22.41 -0.62 12.20
CA ASP A 94 23.56 0.29 12.22
C ASP A 94 23.23 1.67 12.82
N LEU A 95 21.94 1.97 13.07
CA LEU A 95 21.53 3.22 13.72
C LEU A 95 22.07 3.30 15.14
N GLN A 96 22.71 4.42 15.45
CA GLN A 96 23.10 4.80 16.81
C GLN A 96 21.87 5.27 17.61
N GLU A 97 22.00 5.37 18.93
CA GLU A 97 20.89 5.70 19.86
C GLU A 97 20.18 7.06 19.56
N ASP A 98 20.80 7.96 18.79
CA ASP A 98 20.25 9.28 18.41
C ASP A 98 19.51 9.32 17.05
N ALA A 99 18.96 8.19 16.59
CA ALA A 99 18.23 8.09 15.33
C ALA A 99 16.79 8.68 15.38
N GLN A 100 16.62 9.85 16.00
CA GLN A 100 15.30 10.48 16.22
C GLN A 100 14.50 10.75 14.93
N ASN A 101 15.20 10.88 13.80
CA ASN A 101 14.60 11.16 12.50
C ASN A 101 14.23 9.90 11.72
N PHE A 102 14.52 8.71 12.23
CA PHE A 102 14.21 7.45 11.56
C PHE A 102 12.99 6.78 12.18
N ILE A 103 12.15 6.22 11.31
CA ILE A 103 10.92 5.51 11.66
C ILE A 103 11.03 4.10 11.09
N TYR A 104 11.07 3.11 11.97
CA TYR A 104 11.25 1.71 11.57
C TYR A 104 10.04 0.84 11.91
N PHE A 105 9.60 0.05 10.92
CA PHE A 105 8.53 -0.93 11.09
C PHE A 105 8.91 -2.30 10.52
N GLU A 106 8.41 -3.35 11.17
CA GLU A 106 8.43 -4.72 10.65
C GLU A 106 7.08 -5.41 10.82
N ARG A 107 6.78 -6.33 9.88
CA ARG A 107 5.66 -7.28 9.96
C ARG A 107 4.31 -6.60 10.21
N ILE A 108 4.12 -5.40 9.64
CA ILE A 108 2.97 -4.53 9.90
C ILE A 108 1.63 -5.20 9.56
N LYS A 109 1.63 -6.14 8.61
CA LYS A 109 0.44 -6.93 8.24
C LYS A 109 -0.18 -7.68 9.42
N LYS A 110 0.59 -8.08 10.45
CA LYS A 110 0.03 -8.74 11.65
C LYS A 110 -0.97 -7.86 12.38
N LEU A 111 -0.85 -6.54 12.25
CA LEU A 111 -1.73 -5.57 12.90
C LEU A 111 -3.10 -5.50 12.20
N LEU A 112 -3.14 -5.77 10.88
CA LEU A 112 -4.38 -5.89 10.11
C LEU A 112 -5.19 -7.15 10.47
N GLU A 113 -4.54 -8.19 11.01
CA GLU A 113 -5.19 -9.45 11.38
C GLU A 113 -5.82 -9.41 12.78
N ARG A 114 -5.24 -8.64 13.68
CA ARG A 114 -5.56 -8.68 15.12
C ARG A 114 -6.73 -7.78 15.52
N ASP A 115 -6.90 -6.65 14.83
CA ASP A 115 -7.84 -5.63 15.29
C ASP A 115 -9.18 -5.70 14.55
N ASN A 116 -10.26 -5.79 15.33
CA ASN A 116 -11.62 -5.75 14.81
C ASN A 116 -12.11 -4.31 14.56
N SER A 117 -11.40 -3.32 15.09
CA SER A 117 -11.74 -1.89 15.10
C SER A 117 -11.11 -1.09 13.95
N LEU A 118 -10.35 -1.72 13.05
CA LEU A 118 -9.56 -1.03 12.03
C LEU A 118 -10.31 0.09 11.29
N ASP A 119 -9.74 1.28 11.33
CA ASP A 119 -10.17 2.49 10.65
C ASP A 119 -8.97 3.36 10.24
N ARG A 120 -9.24 4.50 9.58
CA ARG A 120 -8.19 5.39 9.07
C ARG A 120 -7.30 5.99 10.17
N THR A 121 -7.79 6.02 11.41
CA THR A 121 -7.10 6.60 12.56
C THR A 121 -6.39 5.55 13.40
N THR A 122 -6.39 4.28 12.98
CA THR A 122 -5.66 3.23 13.68
C THR A 122 -4.17 3.52 13.64
N GLU A 123 -3.59 3.71 14.82
CA GLU A 123 -2.17 3.99 14.99
C GLU A 123 -1.35 2.74 15.30
N VAL A 124 -0.07 2.80 14.96
CA VAL A 124 0.92 1.75 15.18
C VAL A 124 2.23 2.33 15.67
N SER A 125 2.80 1.70 16.69
CA SER A 125 4.08 2.11 17.26
C SER A 125 5.25 1.65 16.38
N SER A 126 6.20 2.55 16.14
CA SER A 126 7.45 2.20 15.46
C SER A 126 8.46 1.61 16.44
N PHE A 127 9.44 0.86 15.92
CA PHE A 127 10.55 0.33 16.73
C PHE A 127 11.55 1.40 17.18
N THR A 128 11.58 2.56 16.52
CA THR A 128 12.39 3.73 16.88
C THR A 128 11.63 4.73 17.74
N GLY A 129 10.39 4.43 18.14
CA GLY A 129 9.52 5.30 18.92
C GLY A 129 8.50 6.09 18.07
N GLY A 130 7.51 6.68 18.75
CA GLY A 130 6.39 7.37 18.11
C GLY A 130 5.26 6.45 17.63
N SER A 131 4.14 7.07 17.26
CA SER A 131 2.90 6.42 16.82
C SER A 131 2.47 7.05 15.50
N TYR A 132 2.12 6.21 14.52
CA TYR A 132 1.83 6.64 13.15
C TYR A 132 0.59 5.93 12.62
N TYR A 133 -0.12 6.51 11.66
CA TYR A 133 -1.29 5.85 11.09
C TYR A 133 -0.89 4.63 10.26
N LEU A 134 -1.50 3.48 10.56
CA LEU A 134 -1.24 2.22 9.87
C LEU A 134 -1.43 2.33 8.36
N ILE A 135 -2.46 3.07 7.94
CA ILE A 135 -2.79 3.27 6.52
C ILE A 135 -1.65 3.99 5.78
N GLU A 136 -0.98 4.95 6.43
CA GLU A 136 0.14 5.70 5.85
C GLU A 136 1.38 4.81 5.73
N VAL A 137 1.69 4.01 6.76
CA VAL A 137 2.82 3.06 6.72
C VAL A 137 2.65 2.07 5.58
N ILE A 138 1.43 1.55 5.37
CA ILE A 138 1.11 0.68 4.24
C ILE A 138 1.30 1.44 2.92
N ALA A 139 0.81 2.68 2.82
CA ALA A 139 0.96 3.50 1.62
C ALA A 139 2.45 3.75 1.29
N PHE A 140 3.30 4.06 2.27
CA PHE A 140 4.74 4.20 2.06
C PHE A 140 5.38 2.94 1.50
N ILE A 141 5.03 1.76 2.03
CA ILE A 141 5.51 0.47 1.50
C ILE A 141 5.08 0.29 0.05
N LEU A 142 3.79 0.52 -0.25
CA LEU A 142 3.24 0.35 -1.61
C LEU A 142 3.88 1.33 -2.61
N THR A 143 4.07 2.59 -2.21
CA THR A 143 4.77 3.60 -3.03
C THR A 143 6.18 3.16 -3.35
N HIS A 144 6.95 2.71 -2.36
CA HIS A 144 8.33 2.31 -2.58
C HIS A 144 8.43 1.06 -3.47
N LEU A 145 7.54 0.08 -3.29
CA LEU A 145 7.49 -1.12 -4.15
C LEU A 145 7.12 -0.77 -5.60
N LYS A 146 6.24 0.20 -5.80
CA LYS A 146 5.91 0.75 -7.12
C LYS A 146 7.13 1.43 -7.76
N GLU A 147 7.85 2.26 -7.01
CA GLU A 147 9.07 2.93 -7.49
C GLU A 147 10.18 1.92 -7.84
N LYS A 148 10.35 0.87 -7.04
CA LYS A 148 11.29 -0.24 -7.34
C LYS A 148 10.98 -0.89 -8.69
N LEU A 149 9.71 -1.10 -9.02
CA LEU A 149 9.32 -1.64 -10.32
C LEU A 149 9.55 -0.60 -11.44
N LEU A 150 8.97 0.59 -11.31
CA LEU A 150 8.90 1.54 -12.42
C LEU A 150 10.22 2.27 -12.67
N THR A 151 10.84 2.78 -11.61
CA THR A 151 12.04 3.61 -11.69
C THR A 151 13.29 2.75 -11.73
N ASP A 152 13.46 1.83 -10.78
CA ASP A 152 14.72 1.09 -10.66
C ASP A 152 14.81 -0.05 -11.68
N HIS A 153 13.74 -0.86 -11.80
CA HIS A 153 13.74 -2.08 -12.63
C HIS A 153 13.37 -1.82 -14.09
N LEU A 154 12.33 -1.02 -14.34
CA LEU A 154 11.86 -0.65 -15.69
C LEU A 154 12.39 0.70 -16.19
N ARG A 155 13.28 1.36 -15.42
CA ARG A 155 14.03 2.57 -15.85
C ARG A 155 13.18 3.75 -16.30
N GLY A 156 11.93 3.83 -15.85
CA GLY A 156 10.99 4.89 -16.21
C GLY A 156 10.32 4.70 -17.58
N ASP A 157 10.50 3.55 -18.24
CA ASP A 157 9.90 3.26 -19.55
C ASP A 157 8.36 3.15 -19.50
N TYR A 158 7.80 3.00 -18.29
CA TYR A 158 6.37 2.85 -18.04
C TYR A 158 5.91 3.78 -16.93
N ARG A 159 4.67 4.25 -17.04
CA ARG A 159 4.00 5.05 -16.02
C ARG A 159 3.16 4.16 -15.11
N PRO A 160 2.86 4.61 -13.87
CA PRO A 160 1.95 3.89 -13.00
C PRO A 160 0.59 3.56 -13.63
N THR A 161 0.06 4.47 -14.47
CA THR A 161 -1.23 4.32 -15.15
C THR A 161 -1.23 3.34 -16.31
N ASP A 162 -0.06 2.82 -16.71
CA ASP A 162 0.04 1.80 -17.75
C ASP A 162 -0.17 0.38 -17.19
N PHE A 163 -0.27 0.24 -15.87
CA PHE A 163 -0.40 -1.04 -15.16
C PHE A 163 -1.76 -1.20 -14.48
N ASP A 164 -2.30 -2.41 -14.57
CA ASP A 164 -3.30 -2.90 -13.62
C ASP A 164 -2.59 -3.42 -12.37
N TRP A 165 -2.79 -2.75 -11.23
CA TRP A 165 -2.16 -3.08 -9.95
C TRP A 165 -3.02 -4.07 -9.16
N VAL A 166 -2.41 -5.19 -8.78
CA VAL A 166 -3.00 -6.23 -7.95
C VAL A 166 -2.24 -6.28 -6.63
N ILE A 167 -2.96 -6.26 -5.51
CA ILE A 167 -2.36 -6.46 -4.17
C ILE A 167 -2.99 -7.71 -3.56
N THR A 168 -2.15 -8.66 -3.16
CA THR A 168 -2.64 -9.88 -2.52
C THR A 168 -3.14 -9.57 -1.11
N VAL A 169 -4.32 -10.09 -0.77
CA VAL A 169 -4.88 -10.05 0.58
C VAL A 169 -5.28 -11.46 1.02
N PRO A 170 -5.01 -11.88 2.26
CA PRO A 170 -5.43 -13.20 2.76
C PRO A 170 -6.95 -13.37 2.68
N ALA A 171 -7.39 -14.57 2.29
CA ALA A 171 -8.83 -14.89 2.18
C ALA A 171 -9.58 -14.75 3.52
N ILE A 172 -8.91 -15.06 4.64
CA ILE A 172 -9.48 -15.02 6.00
C ILE A 172 -9.70 -13.60 6.55
N TRP A 173 -9.24 -12.56 5.85
CA TRP A 173 -9.36 -11.19 6.34
C TRP A 173 -10.80 -10.73 6.46
N LYS A 174 -11.05 -9.86 7.45
CA LYS A 174 -12.33 -9.18 7.60
C LYS A 174 -12.46 -8.04 6.59
N THR A 175 -13.69 -7.63 6.32
CA THR A 175 -14.01 -6.57 5.35
C THR A 175 -13.28 -5.26 5.66
N ARG A 176 -13.04 -4.93 6.95
CA ARG A 176 -12.31 -3.72 7.35
C ARG A 176 -10.83 -3.75 6.95
N ALA A 177 -10.13 -4.86 7.16
CA ALA A 177 -8.73 -5.01 6.74
C ALA A 177 -8.58 -4.92 5.21
N ARG A 178 -9.49 -5.56 4.46
CA ARG A 178 -9.55 -5.43 2.98
C ARG A 178 -9.81 -3.99 2.54
N ARG A 179 -10.70 -3.27 3.23
CA ARG A 179 -10.96 -1.85 2.97
C ARG A 179 -9.72 -1.01 3.25
N MET A 180 -9.03 -1.22 4.37
CA MET A 180 -7.81 -0.48 4.72
C MET A 180 -6.72 -0.63 3.66
N MET A 181 -6.44 -1.86 3.18
CA MET A 181 -5.48 -2.05 2.09
C MET A 181 -5.89 -1.33 0.80
N ARG A 182 -7.19 -1.35 0.48
CA ARG A 182 -7.70 -0.65 -0.70
C ARG A 182 -7.56 0.87 -0.56
N GLU A 183 -7.88 1.41 0.61
CA GLU A 183 -7.75 2.84 0.90
C GLU A 183 -6.28 3.27 0.87
N ALA A 184 -5.37 2.48 1.45
CA ALA A 184 -3.93 2.72 1.33
C ALA A 184 -3.46 2.71 -0.13
N ALA A 185 -3.95 1.77 -0.95
CA ALA A 185 -3.62 1.72 -2.37
C ALA A 185 -4.09 2.97 -3.14
N TYR A 186 -5.27 3.51 -2.80
CA TYR A 186 -5.76 4.75 -3.40
C TYR A 186 -4.96 5.99 -3.00
N MET A 187 -4.23 5.97 -1.89
CA MET A 187 -3.30 7.06 -1.53
C MET A 187 -2.04 7.08 -2.40
N VAL A 188 -1.74 5.96 -3.07
CA VAL A 188 -0.54 5.75 -3.91
C VAL A 188 -0.85 5.89 -5.41
N SER A 189 -2.13 5.94 -5.77
CA SER A 189 -2.62 5.91 -7.16
C SER A 189 -2.45 7.25 -7.87
#